data_AF-A1KVG4-F1
#
_entry.id   AF-A1KVG4-F1
#
_cell.length_a   1.000
_cell.length_b   1.000
_cell.length_c   1.000
_cell.angle_alpha   90.00
_cell.angle_beta   90.00
_cell.angle_gamma   90.00
#
_symmetry.space_group_name_H-M   'P 1'
#
loop_
_entity.id
_entity.type
_entity.pdbx_description
1 polymer ?
#
loop_
_entity_poly.entity_id
_entity_poly.type
_entity_poly.pdbx_seq_one_letter_code
_entity_poly.pdbx_strand_id
1 'polypeptide(L)'
;MANSAQARKRARQSVKQRAHNASLRTAFRTAVKKVLKAVEAGDKAAAQAVYQESVKVIDRIADKGVFHKNKAARHKSRLSAKVKALA
;
A
#
# COMPACT_ATOMS: atom_id res chain seq x y z
N MET A 1 -2.11 32.67 -3.76
CA MET A 1 -0.75 32.69 -4.33
C MET A 1 0.29 32.51 -3.22
N ALA A 2 1.46 31.93 -3.52
CA ALA A 2 2.55 31.78 -2.54
C ALA A 2 3.37 33.07 -2.43
N ASN A 3 2.92 33.97 -1.55
CA ASN A 3 3.39 35.36 -1.51
C ASN A 3 4.67 35.59 -0.68
N SER A 4 5.09 34.61 0.14
CA SER A 4 6.36 34.64 0.87
C SER A 4 7.40 33.68 0.28
N ALA A 5 8.70 33.95 0.49
CA ALA A 5 9.78 33.08 0.04
C ALA A 5 9.62 31.63 0.56
N GLN A 6 9.21 31.51 1.83
CA GLN A 6 8.93 30.23 2.46
C GLN A 6 7.71 29.52 1.83
N ALA A 7 6.64 30.25 1.51
CA ALA A 7 5.48 29.67 0.82
C ALA A 7 5.85 29.10 -0.55
N ARG A 8 6.68 29.83 -1.34
CA ARG A 8 7.16 29.34 -2.64
C ARG A 8 8.03 28.08 -2.49
N LYS A 9 8.88 28.02 -1.46
CA LYS A 9 9.67 26.83 -1.12
C LYS A 9 8.78 25.63 -0.76
N ARG A 10 7.77 25.84 0.09
CA ARG A 10 6.80 24.79 0.48
C ARG A 10 6.02 24.26 -0.72
N ALA A 11 5.62 25.12 -1.66
CA ALA A 11 4.95 24.71 -2.90
C ALA A 11 5.83 23.80 -3.77
N ARG A 12 7.13 24.10 -3.90
CA ARG A 12 8.06 23.22 -4.63
C ARG A 12 8.26 21.87 -3.92
N GLN A 13 8.34 21.88 -2.59
CA GLN A 13 8.48 20.66 -1.78
C GLN A 13 7.23 19.77 -1.87
N SER A 14 6.02 20.35 -1.87
CA SER A 14 4.77 19.59 -1.92
C SER A 14 4.61 18.83 -3.24
N VAL A 15 5.02 19.41 -4.37
CA VAL A 15 5.04 18.73 -5.68
C VAL A 15 5.93 17.49 -5.64
N LYS A 16 7.16 17.62 -5.10
CA LYS A 16 8.10 16.49 -4.96
C LYS A 16 7.54 15.40 -4.05
N GLN A 17 7.01 15.77 -2.88
CA GLN A 17 6.41 14.82 -1.94
C GLN A 17 5.17 14.14 -2.52
N ARG A 18 4.33 14.87 -3.27
CA ARG A 18 3.15 14.31 -3.94
C ARG A 18 3.54 13.23 -4.94
N ALA A 19 4.54 13.48 -5.78
CA ALA A 19 5.04 12.52 -6.76
C ALA A 19 5.59 11.24 -6.09
N HIS A 20 6.44 11.41 -5.07
CA HIS A 20 6.99 10.28 -4.30
C HIS A 20 5.90 9.47 -3.59
N ASN A 21 4.93 10.13 -2.94
CA ASN A 21 3.86 9.43 -2.25
C ASN A 21 2.87 8.79 -3.23
N ALA A 22 2.73 9.32 -4.45
CA ALA A 22 1.90 8.69 -5.48
C ALA A 22 2.43 7.30 -5.86
N SER A 23 3.75 7.15 -6.08
CA SER A 23 4.35 5.86 -6.41
C SER A 23 4.17 4.84 -5.29
N LEU A 24 4.39 5.24 -4.04
CA LEU A 24 4.17 4.38 -2.86
C LEU A 24 2.71 3.96 -2.70
N ARG A 25 1.75 4.86 -2.95
CA ARG A 25 0.31 4.50 -2.94
C ARG A 25 -0.03 3.51 -4.04
N THR A 26 0.57 3.65 -5.23
CA THR A 26 0.39 2.68 -6.32
C THR A 26 0.97 1.33 -5.94
N ALA A 27 2.19 1.28 -5.40
CA ALA A 27 2.81 0.03 -4.94
C ALA A 27 1.94 -0.70 -3.89
N PHE A 28 1.38 0.03 -2.92
CA PHE A 28 0.44 -0.52 -1.94
C PHE A 28 -0.80 -1.13 -2.60
N ARG A 29 -1.44 -0.40 -3.52
CA ARG A 29 -2.64 -0.89 -4.23
C ARG A 29 -2.32 -2.11 -5.09
N THR A 30 -1.16 -2.12 -5.75
CA THR A 30 -0.69 -3.26 -6.54
C THR A 30 -0.47 -4.49 -5.66
N ALA A 31 0.15 -4.35 -4.49
CA ALA A 31 0.32 -5.45 -3.54
C ALA A 31 -1.03 -6.05 -3.11
N VAL A 32 -2.00 -5.20 -2.76
CA VAL A 32 -3.37 -5.66 -2.44
C VAL A 32 -4.03 -6.36 -3.65
N LYS A 33 -3.90 -5.79 -4.86
CA LYS A 33 -4.47 -6.37 -6.09
C LYS A 33 -3.84 -7.72 -6.44
N LYS A 34 -2.54 -7.90 -6.23
CA LYS A 34 -1.84 -9.18 -6.45
C LYS A 34 -2.45 -10.29 -5.59
N VAL A 35 -2.67 -10.05 -4.30
CA VAL A 35 -3.30 -11.03 -3.41
C VAL A 35 -4.74 -11.32 -3.84
N LEU A 36 -5.53 -10.31 -4.18
CA LEU A 36 -6.91 -10.51 -4.64
C LEU A 36 -6.97 -11.37 -5.91
N LYS A 37 -6.09 -11.12 -6.88
CA LYS A 37 -5.97 -11.95 -8.09
C LYS A 37 -5.56 -13.39 -7.78
N ALA A 38 -4.63 -13.59 -6.85
CA ALA A 38 -4.21 -14.93 -6.45
C ALA A 38 -5.35 -15.68 -5.74
N VAL A 39 -6.16 -14.99 -4.95
CA VAL A 39 -7.37 -15.55 -4.35
C VAL A 39 -8.42 -15.90 -5.41
N GLU A 40 -8.62 -15.03 -6.40
CA GLU A 40 -9.52 -15.30 -7.54
C GLU A 40 -9.07 -16.50 -8.38
N ALA A 41 -7.76 -16.77 -8.45
CA ALA A 41 -7.21 -17.94 -9.15
C ALA A 41 -7.44 -19.28 -8.42
N GLY A 42 -7.82 -19.26 -7.14
CA GLY A 42 -8.23 -20.45 -6.38
C GLY A 42 -7.11 -21.32 -5.80
N ASP A 43 -5.84 -21.09 -6.15
CA ASP A 43 -4.71 -21.81 -5.55
C ASP A 43 -4.32 -21.20 -4.19
N LYS A 44 -4.62 -21.94 -3.12
CA LYS A 44 -4.34 -21.54 -1.73
C LYS A 44 -2.85 -21.39 -1.44
N ALA A 45 -1.99 -22.26 -1.96
CA ALA A 45 -0.56 -22.23 -1.72
C ALA A 45 0.06 -21.00 -2.41
N ALA A 46 -0.31 -20.77 -3.66
CA ALA A 46 0.10 -19.57 -4.41
C ALA A 46 -0.43 -18.29 -3.75
N ALA A 47 -1.70 -18.26 -3.33
CA ALA A 47 -2.29 -17.11 -2.65
C ALA A 47 -1.58 -16.79 -1.33
N GLN A 48 -1.19 -17.81 -0.56
CA GLN A 48 -0.42 -17.64 0.67
C GLN A 48 0.98 -17.06 0.40
N ALA A 49 1.69 -17.54 -0.62
CA ALA A 49 3.01 -17.01 -0.99
C ALA A 49 2.92 -15.53 -1.40
N VAL A 50 1.95 -15.19 -2.26
CA VAL A 50 1.69 -13.82 -2.71
C VAL A 50 1.28 -12.92 -1.54
N TYR A 51 0.52 -13.44 -0.59
CA TYR A 51 0.15 -12.72 0.63
C TYR A 51 1.38 -12.34 1.47
N GLN A 52 2.30 -13.28 1.72
CA GLN A 52 3.51 -13.02 2.51
C GLN A 52 4.41 -11.96 1.87
N GLU A 53 4.59 -12.00 0.54
CA GLU A 53 5.31 -10.95 -0.19
C GLU A 53 4.61 -9.58 -0.06
N SER A 54 3.29 -9.57 -0.23
CA SER A 54 2.49 -8.35 -0.22
C SER A 54 2.43 -7.69 1.16
N VAL A 55 2.43 -8.47 2.24
CA VAL A 55 2.50 -7.97 3.63
C VAL A 55 3.77 -7.15 3.86
N LYS A 56 4.93 -7.64 3.41
CA LYS A 56 6.22 -6.93 3.53
C LYS A 56 6.18 -5.55 2.86
N VAL A 57 5.54 -5.46 1.69
CA VAL A 57 5.37 -4.19 0.96
C VAL A 57 4.41 -3.25 1.69
N ILE A 58 3.27 -3.77 2.15
CA ILE A 58 2.25 -3.02 2.88
C ILE A 58 2.82 -2.39 4.15
N ASP A 59 3.55 -3.16 4.96
CA ASP A 59 4.10 -2.69 6.23
C ASP A 59 5.21 -1.66 6.02
N ARG A 60 6.12 -1.89 5.07
CA ARG A 60 7.18 -0.92 4.71
C ARG A 60 6.60 0.43 4.27
N ILE A 61 5.48 0.44 3.55
CA ILE A 61 4.83 1.68 3.10
C ILE A 61 4.09 2.36 4.27
N ALA A 62 3.50 1.58 5.18
CA ALA A 62 2.85 2.10 6.37
C ALA A 62 3.84 2.75 7.34
N ASP A 63 5.03 2.17 7.51
CA ASP A 63 6.10 2.75 8.35
C ASP A 63 6.63 4.07 7.80
N LYS A 64 6.55 4.30 6.47
CA LYS A 64 6.85 5.59 5.85
C LYS A 64 5.77 6.66 6.09
N GLY A 65 4.68 6.34 6.78
CA GLY A 65 3.60 7.28 7.09
C GLY A 65 2.72 7.66 5.90
N VAL A 66 2.84 6.98 4.74
CA VAL A 66 1.96 7.23 3.57
C VAL A 66 0.52 6.81 3.86
N PHE A 67 0.36 5.78 4.69
CA PHE A 67 -0.92 5.32 5.22
C PHE A 67 -0.78 5.09 6.72
N HIS A 68 -1.88 5.29 7.46
CA HIS A 68 -1.94 4.96 8.88
C HIS A 68 -1.78 3.45 9.10
N LYS A 69 -1.09 3.05 10.18
CA LYS A 69 -0.87 1.64 10.53
C LYS A 69 -2.18 0.85 10.67
N ASN A 70 -3.24 1.46 11.22
CA ASN A 70 -4.58 0.86 11.28
C ASN A 70 -5.17 0.54 9.90
N LYS A 71 -4.89 1.35 8.87
CA LYS A 71 -5.33 1.05 7.51
C LYS A 71 -4.58 -0.16 6.97
N ALA A 72 -3.27 -0.23 7.17
CA ALA A 72 -2.46 -1.39 6.81
C ALA A 72 -2.95 -2.66 7.53
N ALA A 73 -3.15 -2.61 8.84
CA ALA A 73 -3.69 -3.70 9.66
C ALA A 73 -5.05 -4.21 9.14
N ARG A 74 -5.98 -3.28 8.82
CA ARG A 74 -7.28 -3.63 8.23
C ARG A 74 -7.14 -4.37 6.90
N HIS A 75 -6.25 -3.92 6.02
CA HIS A 75 -5.99 -4.60 4.75
C HIS A 75 -5.38 -6.00 4.97
N LYS A 76 -4.39 -6.12 5.87
CA LYS A 76 -3.77 -7.42 6.20
C LYS A 76 -4.79 -8.43 6.73
N SER A 77 -5.66 -7.99 7.65
CA SER A 77 -6.72 -8.83 8.22
C SER A 77 -7.72 -9.31 7.15
N ARG A 78 -8.24 -8.39 6.32
CA ARG A 78 -9.19 -8.74 5.24
C ARG A 78 -8.58 -9.68 4.19
N LEU A 79 -7.33 -9.44 3.81
CA LEU A 79 -6.63 -10.29 2.85
C LEU A 79 -6.35 -11.68 3.43
N SER A 80 -5.92 -11.77 4.69
CA SER A 80 -5.73 -13.05 5.38
C SER A 80 -7.02 -13.86 5.47
N ALA A 81 -8.15 -13.22 5.80
CA ALA A 81 -9.45 -13.89 5.85
C ALA A 81 -9.86 -14.47 4.48
N LYS A 82 -9.60 -13.73 3.39
CA LYS A 82 -9.85 -14.22 2.02
C LYS A 82 -8.99 -15.42 1.65
N VAL A 83 -7.70 -15.40 1.98
CA VAL A 83 -6.79 -16.53 1.73
C VAL A 83 -7.19 -17.74 2.57
N LYS A 84 -7.58 -17.55 3.84
CA LYS A 84 -8.05 -18.63 4.72
C LYS A 84 -9.36 -19.26 4.23
N ALA A 85 -10.23 -18.48 3.59
CA ALA A 85 -11.50 -18.95 3.06
C ALA A 85 -11.35 -19.80 1.78
N LEU A 86 -10.16 -19.83 1.16
CA LEU A 86 -9.85 -20.80 0.11
C LEU A 86 -9.74 -22.19 0.74
N ALA A 87 -10.39 -23.18 0.14
CA ALA A 87 -10.34 -24.59 0.55
C ALA A 87 -8.88 -25.10 0.55
#